data_AF-A0A2E3SNS4-F1
#
_entry.id   AF-A0A2E3SNS4-F1
#
_cell.length_a   1.000
_cell.length_b   1.000
_cell.length_c   1.000
_cell.angle_alpha   90.00
_cell.angle_beta   90.00
_cell.angle_gamma   90.00
#
_symmetry.space_group_name_H-M   'P 1'
#
loop_
_entity.id
_entity.type
_entity.pdbx_description
1 polymer ?
#
loop_
_entity_poly.entity_id
_entity_poly.type
_entity_poly.pdbx_seq_one_letter_code
_entity_poly.pdbx_strand_id
1 'polypeptide(L)'
;MSELINNSEKRKELLKHMIQELHQGKAPEAVREQLIQLMQKVPYGEVVEVEQELISEGILDEKEVLKFCDMHTEALEGQIDQSNAKEVPENHPVDVFLKENKELLKVVQLIRNEIKSLIEINATSLSDPLLKIKGWFNNLMDVDKHYRRKENLLFPYLEKLEITGPPKVMWGKHDETREFLKAALETLEHSGEISPEELPSVYELVFEPALNAVADMTMKEEEILFPMSMDKLTDSDWYDIQEQTLEIGFCLYDPPAQWEPDGIKTSSKEKVEDLNRIQMPSGSFTKSELLAILNSLPIDMTFVDKDEKVKYFSQSKERIFDRNRAILNRDVKLCHPPSSVGIVEQILEDFKSGKETNAPFWIQMGGKFIHIEYVALHDENGEFLGTLEVSQDLTEKRKLEGDQRLLSYSKNTEDE
;
A
#
# COMPACT_ATOMS: atom_id res chain seq x y z
N MET A 1 -37.99 10.02 -24.23
CA MET A 1 -36.53 10.22 -24.04
C MET A 1 -36.20 11.06 -22.81
N SER A 2 -36.97 12.08 -22.41
CA SER A 2 -36.68 12.82 -21.16
C SER A 2 -37.06 12.07 -19.86
N GLU A 3 -38.07 11.19 -19.88
CA GLU A 3 -38.42 10.37 -18.70
C GLU A 3 -37.43 9.23 -18.39
N LEU A 4 -36.63 8.80 -19.38
CA LEU A 4 -35.59 7.78 -19.20
C LEU A 4 -34.33 8.36 -18.53
N ILE A 5 -34.09 9.66 -18.69
CA ILE A 5 -32.92 10.36 -18.17
C ILE A 5 -33.09 10.74 -16.69
N ASN A 6 -34.32 10.75 -16.15
CA ASN A 6 -34.60 11.19 -14.76
C ASN A 6 -34.80 10.04 -13.74
N ASN A 7 -34.54 8.78 -14.10
CA ASN A 7 -34.71 7.64 -13.21
C ASN A 7 -33.43 6.80 -13.13
N SER A 8 -32.77 6.82 -11.97
CA SER A 8 -31.50 6.12 -11.68
C SER A 8 -31.56 4.63 -12.01
N GLU A 9 -32.59 3.92 -11.55
CA GLU A 9 -32.74 2.48 -11.78
C GLU A 9 -32.82 2.14 -13.28
N LYS A 10 -33.55 2.95 -14.06
CA LYS A 10 -33.65 2.73 -15.52
C LYS A 10 -32.34 3.03 -16.25
N ARG A 11 -31.53 3.99 -15.77
CA ARG A 11 -30.21 4.27 -16.34
C ARG A 11 -29.25 3.11 -16.08
N LYS A 12 -29.27 2.57 -14.86
CA LYS A 12 -28.48 1.40 -14.47
C LYS A 12 -28.85 0.15 -15.27
N GLU A 13 -30.14 -0.15 -15.43
CA GLU A 13 -30.61 -1.28 -16.26
C GLU A 13 -30.14 -1.15 -17.72
N LEU A 14 -30.22 0.06 -18.29
CA LEU A 14 -29.78 0.31 -19.66
C LEU A 14 -28.26 0.15 -19.81
N LEU A 15 -27.47 0.72 -18.90
CA LEU A 15 -26.01 0.55 -18.86
C LEU A 15 -25.64 -0.94 -18.79
N LYS A 16 -26.27 -1.68 -17.87
CA LYS A 16 -26.04 -3.11 -17.70
C LYS A 16 -26.31 -3.90 -18.97
N HIS A 17 -27.42 -3.60 -19.65
CA HIS A 17 -27.77 -4.23 -20.91
C HIS A 17 -26.74 -3.95 -22.01
N MET A 18 -26.30 -2.71 -22.16
CA MET A 18 -25.35 -2.32 -23.21
C MET A 18 -23.95 -2.92 -22.97
N ILE A 19 -23.49 -2.98 -21.72
CA ILE A 19 -22.22 -3.63 -21.37
C ILE A 19 -22.28 -5.14 -21.69
N GLN A 20 -23.41 -5.79 -21.40
CA GLN A 20 -23.63 -7.20 -21.77
C GLN A 20 -23.64 -7.42 -23.28
N GLU A 21 -24.26 -6.53 -24.06
CA GLU A 21 -24.26 -6.65 -25.53
C GLU A 21 -22.86 -6.51 -26.12
N LEU A 22 -22.05 -5.59 -25.56
CA LEU A 22 -20.65 -5.41 -25.96
C LEU A 22 -19.82 -6.65 -25.64
N HIS A 23 -19.99 -7.22 -24.44
CA HIS A 23 -19.33 -8.46 -24.01
C HIS A 23 -19.72 -9.67 -24.90
N GLN A 24 -20.98 -9.74 -25.34
CA GLN A 24 -21.47 -10.77 -26.26
C GLN A 24 -21.03 -10.57 -27.72
N GLY A 25 -20.32 -9.48 -28.04
CA GLY A 25 -19.82 -9.17 -29.39
C GLY A 25 -20.90 -8.77 -30.39
N LYS A 26 -22.06 -8.29 -29.93
CA LYS A 26 -23.15 -7.84 -30.81
C LYS A 26 -22.92 -6.40 -31.26
N ALA A 27 -22.70 -6.19 -32.56
CA ALA A 27 -22.54 -4.87 -33.20
C ALA A 27 -21.63 -3.90 -32.39
N PRO A 28 -20.39 -4.33 -32.06
CA PRO A 28 -19.54 -3.67 -31.06
C PRO A 28 -19.38 -2.16 -31.29
N GLU A 29 -19.22 -1.72 -32.54
CA GLU A 29 -19.02 -0.30 -32.84
C GLU A 29 -20.26 0.58 -32.59
N ALA A 30 -21.44 0.10 -32.96
CA ALA A 30 -22.68 0.85 -32.75
C ALA A 30 -23.07 0.87 -31.27
N VAL A 31 -22.87 -0.25 -30.57
CA VAL A 31 -23.11 -0.34 -29.12
C VAL A 31 -22.08 0.51 -28.37
N ARG A 32 -20.81 0.53 -28.81
CA ARG A 32 -19.75 1.36 -28.24
C ARG A 32 -20.09 2.84 -28.33
N GLU A 33 -20.47 3.35 -29.51
CA GLU A 33 -20.86 4.76 -29.66
C GLU A 33 -22.05 5.14 -28.77
N GLN A 34 -23.07 4.27 -28.68
CA GLN A 34 -24.23 4.54 -27.85
C GLN A 34 -23.91 4.46 -26.35
N LEU A 35 -23.05 3.53 -25.94
CA LEU A 35 -22.60 3.39 -24.55
C LEU A 35 -21.83 4.65 -24.13
N ILE A 36 -20.93 5.15 -24.97
CA ILE A 36 -20.21 6.41 -24.75
C ILE A 36 -21.20 7.57 -24.54
N GLN A 37 -22.18 7.73 -25.45
CA GLN A 37 -23.19 8.80 -25.33
C GLN A 37 -24.09 8.69 -24.10
N LEU A 38 -24.34 7.46 -23.62
CA LEU A 38 -25.12 7.22 -22.42
C LEU A 38 -24.29 7.57 -21.18
N MET A 39 -23.04 7.10 -21.11
CA MET A 39 -22.12 7.37 -20.00
C MET A 39 -21.89 8.87 -19.77
N GLN A 40 -21.85 9.68 -20.83
CA GLN A 40 -21.76 11.15 -20.74
C GLN A 40 -22.95 11.83 -20.04
N LYS A 41 -24.05 11.10 -19.82
CA LYS A 41 -25.30 11.63 -19.23
C LYS A 41 -25.65 10.98 -17.90
N VAL A 42 -24.86 10.01 -17.45
CA VAL A 42 -25.12 9.25 -16.23
C VAL A 42 -24.06 9.64 -15.20
N PRO A 43 -24.44 9.90 -13.93
CA PRO A 43 -23.46 10.06 -12.85
C PRO A 43 -22.54 8.84 -12.78
N TYR A 44 -21.23 9.05 -12.71
CA TYR A 44 -20.28 7.94 -12.78
C TYR A 44 -20.46 6.92 -11.65
N GLY A 45 -20.92 7.34 -10.47
CA GLY A 45 -21.28 6.41 -9.38
C GLY A 45 -22.26 5.32 -9.81
N GLU A 46 -23.21 5.61 -10.71
CA GLU A 46 -24.13 4.61 -11.25
C GLU A 46 -23.45 3.63 -12.22
N VAL A 47 -22.42 4.08 -12.94
CA VAL A 47 -21.60 3.22 -13.80
C VAL A 47 -20.85 2.21 -12.93
N VAL A 48 -20.22 2.68 -11.84
CA VAL A 48 -19.53 1.80 -10.88
C VAL A 48 -20.49 0.78 -10.27
N GLU A 49 -21.68 1.21 -9.85
CA GLU A 49 -22.70 0.30 -9.30
C GLU A 49 -23.04 -0.82 -10.31
N VAL A 50 -23.27 -0.47 -11.57
CA VAL A 50 -23.56 -1.44 -12.63
C VAL A 50 -22.39 -2.40 -12.86
N GLU A 51 -21.15 -1.91 -12.86
CA GLU A 51 -19.97 -2.75 -13.02
C GLU A 51 -19.79 -3.71 -11.84
N GLN A 52 -19.99 -3.23 -10.60
CA GLN A 52 -19.98 -4.09 -9.42
C GLN A 52 -21.03 -5.20 -9.51
N GLU A 53 -22.24 -4.86 -9.95
CA GLU A 53 -23.29 -5.84 -10.17
C GLU A 53 -22.86 -6.90 -11.21
N LEU A 54 -22.33 -6.46 -12.35
CA LEU A 54 -21.89 -7.38 -13.42
C LEU A 54 -20.74 -8.31 -12.99
N ILE A 55 -19.82 -7.82 -12.17
CA ILE A 55 -18.75 -8.63 -11.55
C ILE A 55 -19.36 -9.63 -10.58
N SER A 56 -20.27 -9.19 -9.70
CA SER A 56 -20.92 -10.05 -8.71
C SER A 56 -21.78 -11.15 -9.34
N GLU A 57 -22.35 -10.88 -10.51
CA GLU A 57 -23.12 -11.84 -11.33
C GLU A 57 -22.22 -12.78 -12.14
N GLY A 58 -20.90 -12.58 -12.14
CA GLY A 58 -19.93 -13.39 -12.88
C GLY A 58 -19.99 -13.19 -14.40
N ILE A 59 -20.54 -12.06 -14.86
CA ILE A 59 -20.71 -11.75 -16.29
C ILE A 59 -19.43 -11.13 -16.87
N LEU A 60 -18.69 -10.36 -16.06
CA LEU A 60 -17.39 -9.80 -16.42
C LEU A 60 -16.30 -10.38 -15.52
N ASP A 61 -15.17 -10.74 -16.11
CA ASP A 61 -13.95 -10.99 -15.34
C ASP A 61 -13.14 -9.70 -15.11
N GLU A 62 -12.18 -9.76 -14.19
CA GLU A 62 -11.37 -8.60 -13.79
C GLU A 62 -10.53 -8.01 -14.93
N LYS A 63 -10.11 -8.84 -15.90
CA LYS A 63 -9.33 -8.39 -17.06
C LYS A 63 -10.22 -7.75 -18.10
N GLU A 64 -11.47 -8.17 -18.19
CA GLU A 64 -12.48 -7.57 -19.05
C GLU A 64 -12.88 -6.21 -18.51
N VAL A 65 -13.07 -6.05 -17.19
CA VAL A 65 -13.31 -4.74 -16.56
C VAL A 65 -12.18 -3.76 -16.88
N LEU A 66 -10.93 -4.20 -16.83
CA LEU A 66 -9.78 -3.37 -17.23
C LEU A 66 -9.86 -2.90 -18.69
N LYS A 67 -10.28 -3.77 -19.63
CA LYS A 67 -10.50 -3.40 -21.03
C LYS A 67 -11.68 -2.45 -21.23
N PHE A 68 -12.76 -2.63 -20.47
CA PHE A 68 -13.90 -1.70 -20.46
C PHE A 68 -13.51 -0.33 -19.91
N CYS A 69 -12.57 -0.26 -18.97
CA CYS A 69 -12.06 0.99 -18.39
C CYS A 69 -11.22 1.83 -19.36
N ASP A 70 -10.49 1.23 -20.32
CA ASP A 70 -9.81 2.01 -21.36
C ASP A 70 -10.83 2.75 -22.24
N MET A 71 -11.99 2.12 -22.51
CA MET A 71 -13.13 2.73 -23.18
C MET A 71 -13.74 3.90 -22.40
N HIS A 72 -13.65 3.89 -21.07
CA HIS A 72 -14.12 5.00 -20.26
C HIS A 72 -13.30 6.25 -20.50
N THR A 73 -11.98 6.15 -20.65
CA THR A 73 -11.13 7.33 -20.88
C THR A 73 -11.58 8.09 -22.12
N GLU A 74 -11.90 7.39 -23.21
CA GLU A 74 -12.48 7.97 -24.44
C GLU A 74 -13.88 8.57 -24.22
N ALA A 75 -14.72 7.95 -23.39
CA ALA A 75 -16.07 8.42 -23.11
C ALA A 75 -16.12 9.65 -22.18
N LEU A 76 -15.15 9.72 -21.27
CA LEU A 76 -15.05 10.67 -20.16
C LEU A 76 -14.24 11.93 -20.52
N GLU A 77 -13.65 12.02 -21.72
CA GLU A 77 -13.05 13.26 -22.23
C GLU A 77 -14.11 14.39 -22.34
N GLY A 78 -14.35 15.06 -21.20
CA GLY A 78 -14.99 16.38 -21.12
C GLY A 78 -16.48 16.46 -20.77
N GLN A 79 -17.16 15.38 -20.35
CA GLN A 79 -18.60 15.41 -20.04
C GLN A 79 -19.05 14.46 -18.93
N ILE A 80 -18.52 14.61 -17.71
CA ILE A 80 -19.13 13.98 -16.52
C ILE A 80 -19.95 15.05 -15.80
N ASP A 81 -21.22 14.75 -15.55
CA ASP A 81 -22.10 15.66 -14.81
C ASP A 81 -21.74 15.64 -13.31
N GLN A 82 -20.90 16.59 -12.90
CA GLN A 82 -20.52 16.82 -11.51
C GLN A 82 -21.45 17.76 -10.74
N SER A 83 -22.62 18.13 -11.29
CA SER A 83 -23.48 19.18 -10.71
C SER A 83 -23.96 18.93 -9.27
N ASN A 84 -23.84 17.70 -8.76
CA ASN A 84 -24.19 17.29 -7.40
C ASN A 84 -22.98 16.95 -6.50
N ALA A 85 -21.74 17.18 -6.94
CA ALA A 85 -20.56 16.88 -6.13
C ALA A 85 -20.52 17.71 -4.84
N LYS A 86 -20.17 17.08 -3.72
CA LYS A 86 -19.98 17.78 -2.44
C LYS A 86 -18.84 18.78 -2.55
N GLU A 87 -19.00 19.92 -1.88
CA GLU A 87 -17.92 20.90 -1.74
C GLU A 87 -16.78 20.30 -0.91
N VAL A 88 -15.55 20.43 -1.39
CA VAL A 88 -14.36 19.92 -0.72
C VAL A 88 -13.77 21.03 0.16
N PRO A 89 -13.68 20.84 1.49
CA PRO A 89 -13.10 21.85 2.38
C PRO A 89 -11.61 22.08 2.12
N GLU A 90 -11.11 23.27 2.45
CA GLU A 90 -9.68 23.59 2.34
C GLU A 90 -8.84 22.67 3.24
N ASN A 91 -7.73 22.17 2.70
CA ASN A 91 -6.79 21.21 3.32
C ASN A 91 -7.38 19.84 3.64
N HIS A 92 -8.64 19.57 3.27
CA HIS A 92 -9.21 18.23 3.33
C HIS A 92 -8.33 17.25 2.54
N PRO A 93 -8.21 15.95 2.92
CA PRO A 93 -7.39 14.99 2.17
C PRO A 93 -7.64 15.00 0.66
N VAL A 94 -8.90 15.13 0.23
CA VAL A 94 -9.26 15.29 -1.19
C VAL A 94 -8.73 16.60 -1.79
N ASP A 95 -8.84 17.75 -1.11
CA ASP A 95 -8.27 19.02 -1.59
C ASP A 95 -6.75 18.91 -1.77
N VAL A 96 -6.07 18.21 -0.85
CA VAL A 96 -4.64 17.91 -0.99
C VAL A 96 -4.39 17.08 -2.25
N PHE A 97 -5.12 15.97 -2.46
CA PHE A 97 -4.97 15.16 -3.67
C PHE A 97 -5.22 15.96 -4.96
N LEU A 98 -6.24 16.83 -5.00
CA LEU A 98 -6.52 17.72 -6.14
C LEU A 98 -5.36 18.69 -6.41
N LYS A 99 -4.75 19.26 -5.37
CA LYS A 99 -3.59 20.16 -5.50
C LYS A 99 -2.35 19.41 -6.00
N GLU A 100 -2.15 18.16 -5.57
CA GLU A 100 -1.08 17.30 -6.07
C GLU A 100 -1.27 16.94 -7.54
N ASN A 101 -2.49 16.60 -7.95
CA ASN A 101 -2.83 16.36 -9.36
C ASN A 101 -2.51 17.56 -10.23
N LYS A 102 -2.85 18.76 -9.74
CA LYS A 102 -2.50 20.01 -10.42
C LYS A 102 -1.00 20.19 -10.57
N GLU A 103 -0.19 19.87 -9.56
CA GLU A 103 1.28 19.94 -9.67
C GLU A 103 1.84 18.88 -10.63
N LEU A 104 1.32 17.64 -10.58
CA LEU A 104 1.67 16.57 -11.52
C LEU A 104 1.41 16.98 -12.97
N LEU A 105 0.23 17.52 -13.26
CA LEU A 105 -0.13 17.99 -14.60
C LEU A 105 0.76 19.14 -15.09
N LYS A 106 1.23 20.02 -14.20
CA LYS A 106 2.23 21.04 -14.57
C LYS A 106 3.55 20.41 -14.99
N VAL A 107 4.06 19.44 -14.23
CA VAL A 107 5.31 18.75 -14.58
C VAL A 107 5.16 17.99 -15.90
N VAL A 108 4.03 17.30 -16.11
CA VAL A 108 3.69 16.66 -17.38
C VAL A 108 3.73 17.66 -18.55
N GLN A 109 3.11 18.82 -18.37
CA GLN A 109 3.07 19.85 -19.42
C GLN A 109 4.45 20.46 -19.70
N LEU A 110 5.29 20.64 -18.68
CA LEU A 110 6.67 21.11 -18.84
C LEU A 110 7.47 20.14 -19.71
N ILE A 111 7.38 18.84 -19.45
CA ILE A 111 8.05 17.79 -20.23
C ILE A 111 7.56 17.81 -21.68
N ARG A 112 6.23 17.77 -21.89
CA ARG A 112 5.64 17.80 -23.25
C ARG A 112 6.09 19.01 -24.05
N ASN A 113 6.06 20.20 -23.44
CA ASN A 113 6.44 21.45 -24.11
C ASN A 113 7.92 21.48 -24.48
N GLU A 114 8.80 21.04 -23.58
CA GLU A 114 10.23 21.02 -23.85
C GLU A 114 10.56 20.04 -24.99
N ILE A 115 10.02 18.83 -24.95
CA ILE A 115 10.29 17.82 -25.99
C ILE A 115 9.75 18.29 -27.35
N LYS A 116 8.51 18.83 -27.40
CA LYS A 116 7.96 19.41 -28.63
C LYS A 116 8.84 20.52 -29.18
N SER A 117 9.31 21.42 -28.31
CA SER A 117 10.22 22.49 -28.72
C SER A 117 11.54 21.95 -29.28
N LEU A 118 12.12 20.89 -28.72
CA LEU A 118 13.36 20.29 -29.22
C LEU A 118 13.20 19.65 -30.60
N ILE A 119 12.05 18.99 -30.82
CA ILE A 119 11.70 18.36 -32.09
C ILE A 119 11.47 19.43 -33.17
N GLU A 120 10.74 20.51 -32.86
CA GLU A 120 10.43 21.58 -33.81
C GLU A 120 11.66 22.35 -34.29
N ILE A 121 12.65 22.58 -33.41
CA ILE A 121 13.88 23.31 -33.77
C ILE A 121 14.98 22.43 -34.36
N ASN A 122 14.76 21.10 -34.48
CA ASN A 122 15.77 20.12 -34.86
C ASN A 122 17.08 20.32 -34.08
N ALA A 123 16.99 20.31 -32.75
CA ALA A 123 18.12 20.59 -31.87
C ALA A 123 19.30 19.65 -32.15
N THR A 124 20.49 20.21 -32.40
CA THR A 124 21.71 19.43 -32.71
C THR A 124 22.42 18.90 -31.47
N SER A 125 22.10 19.42 -30.28
CA SER A 125 22.61 18.94 -29.00
C SER A 125 21.46 18.69 -28.03
N LEU A 126 21.42 17.49 -27.46
CA LEU A 126 20.35 17.04 -26.58
C LEU A 126 20.79 16.83 -25.13
N SER A 127 22.09 16.92 -24.81
CA SER A 127 22.62 16.58 -23.49
C SER A 127 21.95 17.36 -22.35
N ASP A 128 21.95 18.70 -22.46
CA ASP A 128 21.43 19.57 -21.41
C ASP A 128 19.89 19.54 -21.33
N PRO A 129 19.15 19.56 -22.46
CA PRO A 129 17.70 19.40 -22.42
C PRO A 129 17.25 18.04 -21.89
N LEU A 130 17.91 16.93 -22.26
CA LEU A 130 17.56 15.60 -21.74
C LEU A 130 17.86 15.48 -20.24
N LEU A 131 18.92 16.12 -19.74
CA LEU A 131 19.20 16.17 -18.30
C LEU A 131 18.09 16.92 -17.54
N LYS A 132 17.56 18.00 -18.12
CA LYS A 132 16.43 18.76 -17.56
C LYS A 132 15.15 17.92 -17.56
N ILE A 133 14.87 17.24 -18.68
CA ILE A 133 13.73 16.30 -18.81
C ILE A 133 13.83 15.17 -17.78
N LYS A 134 15.03 14.60 -17.59
CA LYS A 134 15.31 13.62 -16.54
C LYS A 134 15.00 14.17 -15.14
N GLY A 135 15.36 15.42 -14.85
CA GLY A 135 14.98 16.09 -13.61
C GLY A 135 13.47 16.11 -13.38
N TRP A 136 12.68 16.40 -14.42
CA TRP A 136 11.22 16.40 -14.33
C TRP A 136 10.60 15.00 -14.22
N PHE A 137 11.14 13.99 -14.92
CA PHE A 137 10.70 12.61 -14.72
C PHE A 137 11.00 12.10 -13.30
N ASN A 138 12.15 12.49 -12.73
CA ASN A 138 12.44 12.20 -11.32
C ASN A 138 11.42 12.86 -10.38
N ASN A 139 10.97 14.08 -10.68
CA ASN A 139 9.89 14.72 -9.92
C ASN A 139 8.57 13.96 -10.08
N LEU A 140 8.24 13.46 -11.28
CA LEU A 140 7.04 12.65 -11.50
C LEU A 140 7.04 11.34 -10.71
N MET A 141 8.21 10.76 -10.39
CA MET A 141 8.27 9.57 -9.52
C MET A 141 7.69 9.81 -8.12
N ASP A 142 7.60 11.07 -7.67
CA ASP A 142 6.98 11.43 -6.41
C ASP A 142 5.46 11.08 -6.39
N VAL A 143 4.85 10.82 -7.56
CA VAL A 143 3.49 10.29 -7.69
C VAL A 143 3.28 8.99 -6.92
N ASP A 144 4.34 8.22 -6.65
CA ASP A 144 4.23 6.99 -5.87
C ASP A 144 3.67 7.25 -4.46
N LYS A 145 4.01 8.38 -3.81
CA LYS A 145 3.42 8.74 -2.51
C LYS A 145 1.92 9.04 -2.62
N HIS A 146 1.51 9.67 -3.72
CA HIS A 146 0.12 9.96 -4.02
C HIS A 146 -0.67 8.66 -4.22
N TYR A 147 -0.15 7.73 -5.02
CA TYR A 147 -0.75 6.41 -5.22
C TYR A 147 -0.79 5.59 -3.94
N ARG A 148 0.32 5.51 -3.20
CA ARG A 148 0.40 4.74 -1.94
C ARG A 148 -0.58 5.25 -0.89
N ARG A 149 -0.85 6.56 -0.79
CA ARG A 149 -1.88 7.05 0.14
C ARG A 149 -3.26 6.60 -0.27
N LYS A 150 -3.60 6.62 -1.55
CA LYS A 150 -4.89 6.08 -2.00
C LYS A 150 -4.98 4.57 -1.76
N GLU A 151 -3.96 3.83 -2.16
CA GLU A 151 -3.87 2.37 -2.04
C GLU A 151 -3.96 1.88 -0.60
N ASN A 152 -3.23 2.51 0.32
CA ASN A 152 -3.08 2.02 1.69
C ASN A 152 -3.98 2.74 2.69
N LEU A 153 -4.46 3.95 2.39
CA LEU A 153 -5.27 4.75 3.31
C LEU A 153 -6.70 4.99 2.82
N LEU A 154 -6.95 5.22 1.53
CA LEU A 154 -8.31 5.50 1.02
C LEU A 154 -9.07 4.22 0.65
N PHE A 155 -8.47 3.37 -0.18
CA PHE A 155 -9.09 2.16 -0.73
C PHE A 155 -9.61 1.22 0.36
N PRO A 156 -8.91 0.98 1.49
CA PRO A 156 -9.44 0.12 2.56
C PRO A 156 -10.76 0.61 3.16
N TYR A 157 -11.05 1.92 3.15
CA TYR A 157 -12.35 2.44 3.62
C TYR A 157 -13.45 2.23 2.59
N LEU A 158 -13.15 2.37 1.30
CA LEU A 158 -14.09 2.06 0.23
C LEU A 158 -14.43 0.56 0.20
N GLU A 159 -13.43 -0.30 0.38
CA GLU A 159 -13.60 -1.76 0.42
C GLU A 159 -14.45 -2.23 1.61
N LYS A 160 -14.34 -1.57 2.78
CA LYS A 160 -15.23 -1.82 3.93
C LYS A 160 -16.70 -1.50 3.62
N LEU A 161 -16.95 -0.64 2.64
CA LEU A 161 -18.28 -0.30 2.13
C LEU A 161 -18.67 -1.17 0.91
N GLU A 162 -17.94 -2.27 0.67
CA GLU A 162 -18.13 -3.21 -0.45
C GLU A 162 -17.86 -2.60 -1.85
N ILE A 163 -17.20 -1.44 -1.91
CA ILE A 163 -16.78 -0.81 -3.17
C ILE A 163 -15.37 -1.30 -3.51
N THR A 164 -15.27 -2.36 -4.31
CA THR A 164 -13.98 -3.06 -4.56
C THR A 164 -13.43 -2.90 -5.98
N GLY A 165 -14.27 -2.66 -6.98
CA GLY A 165 -13.82 -2.53 -8.38
C GLY A 165 -12.94 -1.32 -8.66
N PRO A 166 -13.38 -0.08 -8.39
CA PRO A 166 -12.58 1.10 -8.68
C PRO A 166 -11.21 1.10 -7.97
N PRO A 167 -11.11 0.78 -6.66
CA PRO A 167 -9.81 0.59 -6.00
C PRO A 167 -8.89 -0.38 -6.73
N LYS A 168 -9.41 -1.56 -7.09
CA LYS A 168 -8.63 -2.61 -7.74
C LYS A 168 -8.12 -2.20 -9.13
N VAL A 169 -8.98 -1.59 -9.94
CA VAL A 169 -8.63 -1.11 -11.28
C VAL A 169 -7.61 0.02 -11.20
N MET A 170 -7.83 0.99 -10.31
CA MET A 170 -6.93 2.12 -10.13
C MET A 170 -5.55 1.67 -9.65
N TRP A 171 -5.49 0.71 -8.72
CA TRP A 171 -4.22 0.11 -8.30
C TRP A 171 -3.47 -0.50 -9.50
N GLY A 172 -4.13 -1.32 -10.31
CA GLY A 172 -3.50 -1.88 -11.52
C GLY A 172 -2.94 -0.81 -12.45
N LYS A 173 -3.67 0.30 -12.63
CA LYS A 173 -3.20 1.46 -13.42
C LYS A 173 -2.08 2.25 -12.74
N HIS A 174 -2.03 2.31 -11.42
CA HIS A 174 -0.87 2.87 -10.70
C HIS A 174 0.38 2.05 -10.98
N ASP A 175 0.28 0.70 -10.97
CA ASP A 175 1.39 -0.19 -11.29
C ASP A 175 1.87 -0.01 -12.74
N GLU A 176 0.95 0.04 -13.71
CA GLU A 176 1.29 0.38 -15.11
C GLU A 176 2.01 1.75 -15.20
N THR A 177 1.52 2.75 -14.47
CA THR A 177 2.15 4.08 -14.45
C THR A 177 3.58 4.04 -13.88
N ARG A 178 3.79 3.29 -12.79
CA ARG A 178 5.13 3.08 -12.19
C ARG A 178 6.08 2.43 -13.19
N GLU A 179 5.62 1.43 -13.93
CA GLU A 179 6.40 0.76 -14.96
C GLU A 179 6.78 1.70 -16.10
N PHE A 180 5.83 2.50 -16.62
CA PHE A 180 6.11 3.48 -17.67
C PHE A 180 7.08 4.57 -17.24
N LEU A 181 6.92 5.14 -16.03
CA LEU A 181 7.84 6.15 -15.51
C LEU A 181 9.25 5.58 -15.31
N LYS A 182 9.36 4.33 -14.86
CA LYS A 182 10.65 3.64 -14.72
C LYS A 182 11.32 3.43 -16.08
N ALA A 183 10.57 2.97 -17.09
CA ALA A 183 11.09 2.80 -18.44
C ALA A 183 11.57 4.12 -19.07
N ALA A 184 10.85 5.22 -18.82
CA ALA A 184 11.26 6.56 -19.23
C ALA A 184 12.57 7.00 -18.56
N LEU A 185 12.73 6.75 -17.26
CA LEU A 185 13.96 7.06 -16.53
C LEU A 185 15.15 6.22 -16.99
N GLU A 186 14.98 4.91 -17.19
CA GLU A 186 16.02 4.01 -17.71
C GLU A 186 16.50 4.48 -19.11
N THR A 187 15.58 4.94 -19.94
CA THR A 187 15.89 5.53 -21.26
C THR A 187 16.69 6.82 -21.11
N LEU A 188 16.35 7.67 -20.13
CA LEU A 188 17.04 8.92 -19.83
C LEU A 188 18.39 8.72 -19.09
N GLU A 189 18.64 7.55 -18.50
CA GLU A 189 19.97 7.20 -17.98
C GLU A 189 20.99 6.99 -19.10
N HIS A 190 20.53 6.50 -20.25
CA HIS A 190 21.32 6.31 -21.46
C HIS A 190 21.15 7.50 -22.43
N SER A 191 20.84 8.70 -21.91
CA SER A 191 20.52 9.89 -22.71
C SER A 191 21.63 10.34 -23.67
N GLY A 192 22.88 9.92 -23.45
CA GLY A 192 24.00 10.16 -24.37
C GLY A 192 23.93 9.37 -25.67
N GLU A 193 23.05 8.39 -25.75
CA GLU A 193 22.84 7.52 -26.92
C GLU A 193 21.65 7.97 -27.78
N ILE A 194 20.79 8.86 -27.28
CA ILE A 194 19.62 9.35 -28.01
C ILE A 194 20.06 10.42 -29.01
N SER A 195 19.96 10.09 -30.30
CA SER A 195 20.20 11.06 -31.37
C SER A 195 18.99 11.99 -31.59
N PRO A 196 19.20 13.20 -32.16
CA PRO A 196 18.10 14.10 -32.58
C PRO A 196 17.05 13.42 -33.48
N GLU A 197 17.48 12.51 -34.34
CA GLU A 197 16.60 11.76 -35.24
C GLU A 197 15.75 10.70 -34.51
N GLU A 198 16.22 10.16 -33.39
CA GLU A 198 15.52 9.16 -32.58
C GLU A 198 14.55 9.77 -31.58
N LEU A 199 14.78 11.02 -31.15
CA LEU A 199 13.99 11.71 -30.13
C LEU A 199 12.46 11.67 -30.39
N PRO A 200 11.95 11.89 -31.62
CA PRO A 200 10.51 11.78 -31.89
C PRO A 200 9.94 10.38 -31.59
N SER A 201 10.67 9.33 -31.98
CA SER A 201 10.27 7.94 -31.75
C SER A 201 10.32 7.57 -30.26
N VAL A 202 11.37 8.02 -29.56
CA VAL A 202 11.49 7.81 -28.10
C VAL A 202 10.37 8.54 -27.36
N TYR A 203 10.05 9.75 -27.79
CA TYR A 203 8.94 10.51 -27.23
C TYR A 203 7.61 9.76 -27.40
N GLU A 204 7.28 9.34 -28.63
CA GLU A 204 6.01 8.67 -28.92
C GLU A 204 5.87 7.31 -28.23
N LEU A 205 6.96 6.52 -28.15
CA LEU A 205 6.91 5.14 -27.66
C LEU A 205 7.20 4.97 -26.18
N VAL A 206 7.86 5.94 -25.52
CA VAL A 206 8.31 5.80 -24.13
C VAL A 206 7.82 6.95 -23.26
N PHE A 207 8.10 8.20 -23.64
CA PHE A 207 7.80 9.34 -22.78
C PHE A 207 6.31 9.68 -22.77
N GLU A 208 5.67 9.76 -23.93
CA GLU A 208 4.25 10.11 -24.03
C GLU A 208 3.34 9.09 -23.34
N PRO A 209 3.56 7.76 -23.44
CA PRO A 209 2.82 6.78 -22.64
C PRO A 209 2.92 7.02 -21.13
N ALA A 210 4.11 7.34 -20.61
CA ALA A 210 4.30 7.63 -19.19
C ALA A 210 3.57 8.93 -18.77
N LEU A 211 3.63 9.97 -19.60
CA LEU A 211 2.97 11.25 -19.37
C LEU A 211 1.45 11.13 -19.43
N ASN A 212 0.93 10.35 -20.38
CA ASN A 212 -0.49 10.04 -20.51
C ASN A 212 -0.98 9.23 -19.31
N ALA A 213 -0.24 8.20 -18.88
CA ALA A 213 -0.63 7.39 -17.73
C ALA A 213 -0.84 8.24 -16.46
N VAL A 214 0.05 9.21 -16.19
CA VAL A 214 -0.13 10.17 -15.08
C VAL A 214 -1.35 11.07 -15.31
N ALA A 215 -1.45 11.70 -16.48
CA ALA A 215 -2.56 12.64 -16.77
C ALA A 215 -3.93 11.96 -16.73
N ASP A 216 -4.06 10.79 -17.35
CA ASP A 216 -5.28 10.01 -17.41
C ASP A 216 -5.71 9.52 -16.02
N MET A 217 -4.75 9.25 -15.14
CA MET A 217 -5.02 8.88 -13.76
C MET A 217 -5.54 10.07 -12.96
N THR A 218 -4.95 11.26 -13.10
CA THR A 218 -5.48 12.47 -12.44
C THR A 218 -6.93 12.74 -12.85
N MET A 219 -7.28 12.60 -14.13
CA MET A 219 -8.67 12.75 -14.58
C MET A 219 -9.60 11.74 -13.91
N LYS A 220 -9.21 10.45 -13.89
CA LYS A 220 -10.02 9.41 -13.24
C LYS A 220 -10.20 9.72 -11.76
N GLU A 221 -9.18 10.20 -11.08
CA GLU A 221 -9.33 10.52 -9.67
C GLU A 221 -10.28 11.68 -9.40
N GLU A 222 -10.09 12.79 -10.11
CA GLU A 222 -10.87 14.03 -9.94
C GLU A 222 -12.33 13.85 -10.31
N GLU A 223 -12.58 13.08 -11.36
CA GLU A 223 -13.92 12.92 -11.92
C GLU A 223 -14.69 11.73 -11.34
N ILE A 224 -13.99 10.74 -10.78
CA ILE A 224 -14.58 9.46 -10.34
C ILE A 224 -14.28 9.21 -8.87
N LEU A 225 -13.00 9.03 -8.54
CA LEU A 225 -12.61 8.48 -7.24
C LEU A 225 -13.02 9.44 -6.12
N PHE A 226 -12.66 10.71 -6.26
CA PHE A 226 -12.86 11.69 -5.21
C PHE A 226 -14.33 12.05 -5.01
N PRO A 227 -15.14 12.33 -6.06
CA PRO A 227 -16.58 12.55 -5.88
C PRO A 227 -17.27 11.36 -5.19
N MET A 228 -16.97 10.14 -5.65
CA MET A 228 -17.53 8.92 -5.05
C MET A 228 -17.09 8.73 -3.60
N SER A 229 -15.81 8.98 -3.30
CA SER A 229 -15.29 8.88 -1.93
C SER A 229 -15.90 9.92 -1.01
N MET A 230 -16.06 11.16 -1.48
CA MET A 230 -16.72 12.24 -0.73
C MET A 230 -18.18 11.92 -0.42
N ASP A 231 -18.88 11.22 -1.32
CA ASP A 231 -20.26 10.81 -1.11
C ASP A 231 -20.42 9.72 -0.06
N LYS A 232 -19.48 8.76 -0.02
CA LYS A 232 -19.59 7.53 0.77
C LYS A 232 -18.92 7.60 2.14
N LEU A 233 -17.79 8.30 2.25
CA LEU A 233 -17.00 8.36 3.48
C LEU A 233 -17.48 9.48 4.40
N THR A 234 -17.29 9.25 5.70
CA THR A 234 -17.61 10.24 6.74
C THR A 234 -16.39 11.11 7.06
N ASP A 235 -16.63 12.26 7.70
CA ASP A 235 -15.55 13.14 8.16
C ASP A 235 -14.58 12.43 9.13
N SER A 236 -15.07 11.45 9.90
CA SER A 236 -14.23 10.65 10.79
C SER A 236 -13.30 9.72 10.00
N ASP A 237 -13.77 9.13 8.91
CA ASP A 237 -12.94 8.29 8.04
C ASP A 237 -11.83 9.13 7.41
N TRP A 238 -12.18 10.33 6.92
CA TRP A 238 -11.21 11.27 6.35
C TRP A 238 -10.19 11.77 7.37
N TYR A 239 -10.59 11.97 8.63
CA TYR A 239 -9.67 12.34 9.69
C TYR A 239 -8.66 11.23 9.99
N ASP A 240 -9.11 9.97 10.06
CA ASP A 240 -8.22 8.82 10.23
C ASP A 240 -7.22 8.68 9.07
N ILE A 241 -7.65 8.96 7.84
CA ILE A 241 -6.79 9.00 6.64
C ILE A 241 -5.75 10.13 6.76
N GLN A 242 -6.16 11.30 7.25
CA GLN A 242 -5.28 12.45 7.46
C GLN A 242 -4.21 12.15 8.51
N GLU A 243 -4.55 11.53 9.65
CA GLU A 243 -3.58 11.20 10.71
C GLU A 243 -2.46 10.27 10.21
N GLN A 244 -2.79 9.30 9.35
CA GLN A 244 -1.85 8.33 8.80
C GLN A 244 -1.08 8.83 7.57
N THR A 245 -1.49 9.96 6.98
CA THR A 245 -0.90 10.49 5.75
C THR A 245 0.59 10.81 5.89
N LEU A 246 1.04 11.28 7.06
CA LEU A 246 2.45 11.64 7.29
C LEU A 246 3.39 10.44 7.28
N GLU A 247 2.90 9.21 7.49
CA GLU A 247 3.73 8.00 7.40
C GLU A 247 4.17 7.71 5.94
N ILE A 248 3.42 8.21 4.96
CA ILE A 248 3.70 8.06 3.53
C ILE A 248 4.30 9.36 2.95
N GLY A 249 3.73 10.50 3.34
CA GLY A 249 4.12 11.83 2.87
C GLY A 249 3.31 12.31 1.65
N PHE A 250 3.64 13.52 1.18
CA PHE A 250 2.93 14.21 0.09
C PHE A 250 3.70 14.17 -1.24
N CYS A 251 2.98 14.41 -2.34
CA CYS A 251 3.50 14.38 -3.71
C CYS A 251 3.55 15.79 -4.31
N LEU A 252 4.73 16.35 -4.51
CA LEU A 252 4.97 17.67 -5.16
C LEU A 252 4.29 18.90 -4.52
N TYR A 253 3.38 18.71 -3.57
CA TYR A 253 2.65 19.74 -2.84
C TYR A 253 2.69 19.41 -1.35
N ASP A 254 3.06 20.39 -0.53
CA ASP A 254 3.08 20.27 0.93
C ASP A 254 1.96 21.17 1.50
N PRO A 255 0.92 20.61 2.13
CA PRO A 255 -0.20 21.40 2.64
C PRO A 255 0.24 22.29 3.81
N PRO A 256 -0.18 23.57 3.83
CA PRO A 256 0.25 24.53 4.84
C PRO A 256 -0.38 24.29 6.23
N ALA A 257 -1.47 23.53 6.29
CA ALA A 257 -2.20 23.21 7.50
C ALA A 257 -2.86 21.84 7.38
N GLN A 258 -3.12 21.21 8.52
CA GLN A 258 -3.94 20.00 8.57
C GLN A 258 -5.42 20.39 8.63
N TRP A 259 -6.27 19.63 7.95
CA TRP A 259 -7.71 19.76 8.09
C TRP A 259 -8.20 19.11 9.38
N GLU A 260 -9.08 19.82 10.07
CA GLU A 260 -9.77 19.35 11.27
C GLU A 260 -11.29 19.40 11.01
N PRO A 261 -12.00 18.27 11.14
CA PRO A 261 -13.45 18.25 10.98
C PRO A 261 -14.19 18.97 12.10
N ASP A 262 -15.26 19.68 11.75
CA ASP A 262 -16.10 20.40 12.69
C ASP A 262 -16.81 19.44 13.66
N GLY A 263 -16.55 19.59 14.95
CA GLY A 263 -17.27 18.86 16.00
C GLY A 263 -16.71 17.48 16.35
N ILE A 264 -15.68 16.99 15.64
CA ILE A 264 -14.84 15.91 16.14
C ILE A 264 -13.90 16.53 17.18
N LYS A 265 -14.40 16.67 18.41
CA LYS A 265 -13.49 16.67 19.56
C LYS A 265 -12.66 15.41 19.39
N THR A 266 -11.35 15.51 19.56
CA THR A 266 -10.37 14.42 19.65
C THR A 266 -10.82 13.43 20.73
N SER A 267 -11.88 12.68 20.43
CA SER A 267 -12.22 11.46 21.12
C SER A 267 -11.22 10.50 20.53
N SER A 268 -10.11 10.34 21.25
CA SER A 268 -9.51 9.03 21.44
C SER A 268 -10.62 8.01 21.23
N LYS A 269 -10.62 7.34 20.07
CA LYS A 269 -11.64 6.36 19.72
C LYS A 269 -11.98 5.64 21.00
N GLU A 270 -13.24 5.70 21.41
CA GLU A 270 -13.73 4.77 22.41
C GLU A 270 -13.50 3.41 21.76
N LYS A 271 -12.31 2.85 22.02
CA LYS A 271 -11.96 1.48 21.72
C LYS A 271 -13.08 0.74 22.41
N VAL A 272 -13.97 0.17 21.62
CA VAL A 272 -14.84 -0.88 22.11
C VAL A 272 -13.86 -1.91 22.65
N GLU A 273 -13.64 -1.90 23.97
CA GLU A 273 -12.88 -2.92 24.67
C GLU A 273 -13.68 -4.19 24.50
N ASP A 274 -13.45 -4.88 23.38
CA ASP A 274 -13.73 -6.29 23.32
C ASP A 274 -12.79 -6.93 24.34
N LEU A 275 -13.30 -7.18 25.55
CA LEU A 275 -12.57 -7.78 26.67
C LEU A 275 -11.91 -9.12 26.30
N ASN A 276 -12.25 -9.72 25.15
CA ASN A 276 -11.65 -10.94 24.64
C ASN A 276 -10.49 -10.73 23.65
N ARG A 277 -10.17 -9.47 23.28
CA ARG A 277 -9.08 -9.13 22.36
C ARG A 277 -8.01 -8.29 23.06
N ILE A 278 -6.75 -8.58 22.74
CA ILE A 278 -5.58 -7.81 23.13
C ILE A 278 -5.40 -6.72 22.09
N GLN A 279 -5.56 -5.47 22.49
CA GLN A 279 -5.44 -4.32 21.60
C GLN A 279 -4.01 -3.80 21.52
N MET A 280 -3.50 -3.67 20.30
CA MET A 280 -2.20 -3.11 19.97
C MET A 280 -2.37 -1.77 19.25
N PRO A 281 -1.32 -0.94 19.12
CA PRO A 281 -1.38 0.29 18.32
C PRO A 281 -1.76 0.03 16.84
N SER A 282 -1.24 -1.06 16.25
CA SER A 282 -1.43 -1.41 14.82
C SER A 282 -2.52 -2.45 14.55
N GLY A 283 -3.29 -2.88 15.55
CA GLY A 283 -4.30 -3.93 15.36
C GLY A 283 -4.72 -4.62 16.64
N SER A 284 -5.30 -5.81 16.54
CA SER A 284 -5.80 -6.57 17.69
C SER A 284 -5.71 -8.08 17.47
N PHE A 285 -5.48 -8.83 18.55
CA PHE A 285 -5.46 -10.30 18.52
C PHE A 285 -6.34 -10.90 19.61
N THR A 286 -6.99 -12.02 19.34
CA THR A 286 -7.44 -12.91 20.40
C THR A 286 -6.24 -13.55 21.08
N LYS A 287 -6.42 -14.04 22.32
CA LYS A 287 -5.37 -14.81 23.02
C LYS A 287 -4.91 -16.03 22.22
N SER A 288 -5.81 -16.70 21.50
CA SER A 288 -5.49 -17.85 20.65
C SER A 288 -4.63 -17.46 19.45
N GLU A 289 -4.93 -16.34 18.79
CA GLU A 289 -4.13 -15.82 17.67
C GLU A 289 -2.71 -15.46 18.14
N LEU A 290 -2.58 -14.73 19.26
CA LEU A 290 -1.28 -14.37 19.80
C LEU A 290 -0.44 -15.60 20.17
N LEU A 291 -1.05 -16.62 20.81
CA LEU A 291 -0.36 -17.86 21.13
C LEU A 291 0.07 -18.64 19.87
N ALA A 292 -0.77 -18.66 18.83
CA ALA A 292 -0.44 -19.31 17.57
C ALA A 292 0.76 -18.64 16.88
N ILE A 293 0.78 -17.30 16.87
CA ILE A 293 1.90 -16.51 16.33
C ILE A 293 3.19 -16.83 17.10
N LEU A 294 3.19 -16.67 18.43
CA LEU A 294 4.38 -16.86 19.27
C LEU A 294 4.95 -18.29 19.21
N ASN A 295 4.12 -19.29 18.94
CA ASN A 295 4.57 -20.69 18.77
C ASN A 295 4.94 -21.04 17.32
N SER A 296 4.68 -20.17 16.35
CA SER A 296 5.00 -20.39 14.93
C SER A 296 6.24 -19.62 14.46
N LEU A 297 6.71 -18.65 15.25
CA LEU A 297 7.96 -17.96 14.97
C LEU A 297 9.13 -18.95 14.90
N PRO A 298 10.09 -18.78 13.98
CA PRO A 298 11.27 -19.64 13.85
C PRO A 298 12.34 -19.30 14.90
N ILE A 299 11.89 -19.06 16.15
CA ILE A 299 12.70 -18.74 17.32
C ILE A 299 12.02 -19.29 18.58
N ASP A 300 12.82 -19.65 19.57
CA ASP A 300 12.36 -19.88 20.93
C ASP A 300 12.49 -18.61 21.75
N MET A 301 11.52 -18.37 22.63
CA MET A 301 11.46 -17.16 23.46
C MET A 301 11.26 -17.54 24.91
N THR A 302 12.01 -16.95 25.83
CA THR A 302 11.74 -16.98 27.28
C THR A 302 11.73 -15.57 27.83
N PHE A 303 10.64 -15.16 28.47
CA PHE A 303 10.50 -13.86 29.09
C PHE A 303 10.68 -13.95 30.61
N VAL A 304 11.57 -13.12 31.13
CA VAL A 304 11.85 -12.90 32.54
C VAL A 304 11.42 -11.47 32.88
N ASP A 305 10.58 -11.29 33.89
CA ASP A 305 10.11 -9.94 34.25
C ASP A 305 11.16 -9.13 35.03
N LYS A 306 10.81 -7.87 35.34
CA LYS A 306 11.65 -6.97 36.14
C LYS A 306 12.02 -7.50 37.53
N ASP A 307 11.21 -8.40 38.08
CA ASP A 307 11.43 -9.10 39.35
C ASP A 307 12.28 -10.38 39.20
N GLU A 308 12.91 -10.57 38.03
CA GLU A 308 13.82 -11.66 37.70
C GLU A 308 13.15 -13.05 37.73
N LYS A 309 11.82 -13.09 37.51
CA LYS A 309 11.02 -14.32 37.47
C LYS A 309 10.65 -14.69 36.04
N VAL A 310 10.79 -15.96 35.70
CA VAL A 310 10.35 -16.46 34.39
C VAL A 310 8.82 -16.38 34.29
N LYS A 311 8.28 -15.61 33.35
CA LYS A 311 6.82 -15.43 33.19
C LYS A 311 6.25 -16.19 32.02
N TYR A 312 7.04 -16.38 30.97
CA TYR A 312 6.56 -17.00 29.74
C TYR A 312 7.71 -17.69 29.02
N PHE A 313 7.39 -18.75 28.30
CA PHE A 313 8.25 -19.32 27.27
C PHE A 313 7.39 -19.85 26.11
N SER A 314 7.87 -19.70 24.88
CA SER A 314 7.19 -20.23 23.70
C SER A 314 7.27 -21.76 23.62
N GLN A 315 6.30 -22.35 22.95
CA GLN A 315 6.21 -23.79 22.68
C GLN A 315 6.27 -24.02 21.17
N SER A 316 7.37 -23.57 20.56
CA SER A 316 7.62 -23.80 19.14
C SER A 316 7.71 -25.31 18.83
N LYS A 317 7.53 -25.69 17.57
CA LYS A 317 7.67 -27.10 17.16
C LYS A 317 9.13 -27.57 17.23
N GLU A 318 10.09 -26.68 17.06
CA GLU A 318 11.52 -26.97 16.94
C GLU A 318 12.33 -26.39 18.10
N ARG A 319 11.93 -26.71 19.33
CA ARG A 319 12.61 -26.18 20.53
C ARG A 319 14.06 -26.62 20.60
N ILE A 320 14.94 -25.64 20.80
CA ILE A 320 16.39 -25.81 20.96
C ILE A 320 16.73 -26.17 22.40
N PHE A 321 16.06 -25.52 23.36
CA PHE A 321 16.23 -25.80 24.79
C PHE A 321 14.92 -26.18 25.44
N ASP A 322 14.90 -27.32 26.11
CA ASP A 322 13.72 -27.76 26.84
C ASP A 322 13.38 -26.79 27.99
N ARG A 323 12.11 -26.40 28.04
CA ARG A 323 11.51 -25.62 29.12
C ARG A 323 10.31 -26.39 29.66
N ASN A 324 10.27 -26.59 30.97
CA ASN A 324 9.15 -27.22 31.66
C ASN A 324 8.35 -26.16 32.42
N ARG A 325 7.06 -26.43 32.68
CA ARG A 325 6.19 -25.47 33.37
C ARG A 325 6.61 -25.17 34.81
N ALA A 326 7.45 -25.99 35.43
CA ALA A 326 7.90 -25.77 36.81
C ALA A 326 8.90 -24.60 36.94
N ILE A 327 9.42 -24.06 35.82
CA ILE A 327 10.24 -22.85 35.85
C ILE A 327 9.39 -21.57 35.94
N LEU A 328 8.08 -21.62 35.68
CA LEU A 328 7.24 -20.44 35.71
C LEU A 328 7.20 -19.85 37.13
N ASN A 329 7.40 -18.54 37.22
CA ASN A 329 7.61 -17.76 38.44
C ASN A 329 8.85 -18.15 39.27
N ARG A 330 9.72 -19.01 38.75
CA ARG A 330 11.01 -19.29 39.38
C ARG A 330 11.98 -18.15 39.08
N ASP A 331 12.86 -17.89 40.05
CA ASP A 331 13.98 -16.98 39.90
C ASP A 331 14.94 -17.46 38.81
N VAL A 332 15.27 -16.59 37.85
CA VAL A 332 16.11 -16.96 36.69
C VAL A 332 17.49 -17.45 37.09
N LYS A 333 18.04 -16.98 38.22
CA LYS A 333 19.34 -17.44 38.75
C LYS A 333 19.29 -18.91 39.14
N LEU A 334 18.14 -19.38 39.64
CA LEU A 334 17.93 -20.77 40.03
C LEU A 334 17.67 -21.68 38.82
N CYS A 335 17.43 -21.13 37.63
CA CYS A 335 17.25 -21.89 36.40
C CYS A 335 18.57 -22.24 35.72
N HIS A 336 19.71 -21.70 36.20
CA HIS A 336 21.03 -21.90 35.61
C HIS A 336 21.97 -22.67 36.53
N PRO A 337 22.95 -23.42 35.98
CA PRO A 337 24.01 -24.04 36.78
C PRO A 337 24.84 -23.00 37.55
N PRO A 338 25.40 -23.32 38.73
CA PRO A 338 26.18 -22.37 39.54
C PRO A 338 27.35 -21.70 38.80
N SER A 339 27.94 -22.38 37.82
CA SER A 339 29.03 -21.85 36.98
C SER A 339 28.62 -20.67 36.08
N SER A 340 27.32 -20.52 35.80
CA SER A 340 26.80 -19.53 34.84
C SER A 340 26.02 -18.40 35.52
N VAL A 341 25.71 -18.51 36.82
CA VAL A 341 24.90 -17.52 37.56
C VAL A 341 25.55 -16.13 37.53
N GLY A 342 26.87 -16.04 37.68
CA GLY A 342 27.56 -14.74 37.65
C GLY A 342 27.41 -14.00 36.31
N ILE A 343 27.32 -14.73 35.19
CA ILE A 343 27.07 -14.14 33.87
C ILE A 343 25.63 -13.64 33.78
N VAL A 344 24.67 -14.44 34.27
CA VAL A 344 23.24 -14.06 34.30
C VAL A 344 23.04 -12.79 35.12
N GLU A 345 23.68 -12.70 36.29
CA GLU A 345 23.60 -11.51 37.15
C GLU A 345 24.17 -10.27 36.47
N GLN A 346 25.32 -10.39 35.81
CA GLN A 346 25.93 -9.28 35.08
C GLN A 346 25.00 -8.76 33.97
N ILE A 347 24.41 -9.66 33.18
CA ILE A 347 23.50 -9.27 32.08
C ILE A 347 22.27 -8.54 32.65
N LEU A 348 21.68 -9.05 33.73
CA LEU A 348 20.52 -8.42 34.37
C LEU A 348 20.85 -7.03 34.93
N GLU A 349 22.02 -6.87 35.55
CA GLU A 349 22.48 -5.58 36.07
C GLU A 349 22.75 -4.57 34.94
N ASP A 350 23.43 -5.01 33.87
CA ASP A 350 23.72 -4.18 32.71
C ASP A 350 22.43 -3.72 32.01
N PHE A 351 21.43 -4.59 31.92
CA PHE A 351 20.13 -4.26 31.32
C PHE A 351 19.31 -3.32 32.21
N LYS A 352 19.24 -3.57 33.54
CA LYS A 352 18.51 -2.72 34.48
C LYS A 352 19.10 -1.32 34.60
N SER A 353 20.43 -1.20 34.48
CA SER A 353 21.13 0.10 34.51
C SER A 353 21.11 0.83 33.17
N GLY A 354 20.64 0.18 32.10
CA GLY A 354 20.70 0.73 30.74
C GLY A 354 22.11 0.79 30.16
N LYS A 355 23.08 0.10 30.76
CA LYS A 355 24.47 0.03 30.27
C LYS A 355 24.54 -0.75 28.95
N GLU A 356 23.73 -1.79 28.82
CA GLU A 356 23.59 -2.59 27.59
C GLU A 356 22.11 -2.87 27.33
N THR A 357 21.74 -3.06 26.06
CA THR A 357 20.37 -3.42 25.66
C THR A 357 20.25 -4.80 25.03
N ASN A 358 21.38 -5.39 24.64
CA ASN A 358 21.45 -6.73 24.07
C ASN A 358 22.71 -7.48 24.56
N ALA A 359 22.65 -8.81 24.54
CA ALA A 359 23.79 -9.67 24.83
C ALA A 359 23.71 -10.93 23.95
N PRO A 360 24.42 -10.96 22.80
CA PRO A 360 24.41 -12.10 21.89
C PRO A 360 25.45 -13.17 22.25
N PHE A 361 25.07 -14.43 22.02
CA PHE A 361 25.89 -15.63 22.16
C PHE A 361 25.66 -16.55 20.97
N TRP A 362 26.69 -17.33 20.62
CA TRP A 362 26.55 -18.39 19.63
C TRP A 362 27.31 -19.62 20.06
N ILE A 363 26.68 -20.79 19.86
CA ILE A 363 27.26 -22.08 20.22
C ILE A 363 27.08 -23.08 19.08
N GLN A 364 28.01 -24.04 19.01
CA GLN A 364 27.88 -25.22 18.18
C GLN A 364 27.39 -26.37 19.06
N MET A 365 26.21 -26.90 18.78
CA MET A 365 25.60 -27.95 19.60
C MET A 365 24.90 -28.98 18.71
N GLY A 366 25.32 -30.24 18.78
CA GLY A 366 24.67 -31.34 18.03
C GLY A 366 24.67 -31.16 16.51
N GLY A 367 25.70 -30.52 15.95
CA GLY A 367 25.77 -30.21 14.52
C GLY A 367 24.96 -28.98 14.10
N LYS A 368 24.31 -28.31 15.04
CA LYS A 368 23.55 -27.07 14.82
C LYS A 368 24.34 -25.85 15.29
N PHE A 369 24.22 -24.75 14.54
CA PHE A 369 24.70 -23.44 14.94
C PHE A 369 23.56 -22.65 15.59
N ILE A 370 23.61 -22.52 16.92
CA ILE A 370 22.58 -21.87 17.71
C ILE A 370 23.02 -20.44 18.03
N HIS A 371 22.18 -19.48 17.69
CA HIS A 371 22.30 -18.09 18.14
C HIS A 371 21.35 -17.88 19.32
N ILE A 372 21.83 -17.25 20.38
CA ILE A 372 21.07 -16.93 21.59
C ILE A 372 21.28 -15.45 21.85
N GLU A 373 20.20 -14.71 22.00
CA GLU A 373 20.27 -13.27 22.24
C GLU A 373 19.39 -12.91 23.42
N TYR A 374 19.96 -12.22 24.40
CA TYR A 374 19.20 -11.61 25.48
C TYR A 374 18.94 -10.15 25.13
N VAL A 375 17.71 -9.68 25.30
CA VAL A 375 17.29 -8.32 24.98
C VAL A 375 16.60 -7.70 26.19
N ALA A 376 16.98 -6.47 26.53
CA ALA A 376 16.31 -5.68 27.55
C ALA A 376 15.02 -5.07 26.99
N LEU A 377 13.88 -5.37 27.61
CA LEU A 377 12.59 -4.81 27.23
C LEU A 377 12.30 -3.55 28.07
N HIS A 378 11.91 -2.47 27.40
CA HIS A 378 11.52 -1.21 28.02
C HIS A 378 10.16 -0.76 27.51
N ASP A 379 9.41 -0.02 28.33
CA ASP A 379 8.16 0.62 27.88
C ASP A 379 8.42 1.95 27.16
N GLU A 380 7.34 2.62 26.72
CA GLU A 380 7.41 3.91 26.02
C GLU A 380 8.04 5.04 26.85
N ASN A 381 8.05 4.90 28.18
CA ASN A 381 8.68 5.85 29.10
C ASN A 381 10.13 5.49 29.43
N GLY A 382 10.65 4.38 28.88
CA GLY A 382 11.97 3.85 29.17
C GLY A 382 12.07 3.04 30.48
N GLU A 383 10.95 2.65 31.10
CA GLU A 383 10.97 1.77 32.28
C GLU A 383 11.34 0.33 31.87
N PHE A 384 12.30 -0.28 32.57
CA PHE A 384 12.68 -1.67 32.35
C PHE A 384 11.55 -2.64 32.73
N LEU A 385 11.06 -3.39 31.75
CA LEU A 385 9.98 -4.37 31.88
C LEU A 385 10.51 -5.78 32.20
N GLY A 386 11.72 -6.10 31.75
CA GLY A 386 12.32 -7.41 31.91
C GLY A 386 13.30 -7.76 30.79
N THR A 387 13.70 -9.03 30.76
CA THR A 387 14.64 -9.58 29.79
C THR A 387 13.96 -10.65 28.94
N LEU A 388 14.15 -10.56 27.63
CA LEU A 388 13.74 -11.57 26.67
C LEU A 388 14.97 -12.36 26.21
N GLU A 389 14.97 -13.68 26.43
CA GLU A 389 15.90 -14.61 25.79
C GLU A 389 15.27 -15.09 24.48
N VAL A 390 15.99 -14.95 23.37
CA VAL A 390 15.63 -15.46 22.05
C VAL A 390 16.67 -16.47 21.61
N SER A 391 16.27 -17.67 21.18
CA SER A 391 17.19 -18.67 20.61
C SER A 391 16.76 -19.08 19.21
N GLN A 392 17.71 -19.21 18.30
CA GLN A 392 17.47 -19.58 16.90
C GLN A 392 18.52 -20.56 16.38
N ASP A 393 18.06 -21.59 15.68
CA ASP A 393 18.91 -22.46 14.86
C ASP A 393 19.15 -21.78 13.50
N LEU A 394 20.38 -21.35 13.25
CA LEU A 394 20.75 -20.68 11.99
C LEU A 394 21.41 -21.63 10.99
N THR A 395 21.42 -22.94 11.25
CA THR A 395 22.17 -23.92 10.45
C THR A 395 21.80 -23.87 8.97
N GLU A 396 20.51 -23.88 8.63
CA GLU A 396 20.06 -23.80 7.24
C GLU A 396 20.19 -22.39 6.67
N LYS A 397 19.90 -21.35 7.47
CA LYS A 397 20.04 -19.95 7.03
C LYS A 397 21.47 -19.60 6.62
N ARG A 398 22.47 -20.17 7.30
CA ARG A 398 23.90 -19.97 6.96
C ARG A 398 24.34 -20.62 5.66
N LYS A 399 23.52 -21.51 5.07
CA LYS A 399 23.80 -22.20 3.80
C LYS A 399 23.16 -21.50 2.59
N LEU A 400 22.30 -20.50 2.81
CA LEU A 400 21.61 -19.81 1.72
C LEU A 400 22.60 -19.00 0.88
N GLU A 401 22.47 -19.11 -0.45
CA GLU A 401 23.23 -18.37 -1.45
C GLU A 401 22.28 -17.92 -2.58
N GLY A 402 22.59 -16.82 -3.26
CA GLY A 402 21.78 -16.28 -4.36
C GLY A 402 20.41 -15.73 -3.91
N ASP A 403 19.45 -15.70 -4.84
CA ASP A 403 18.10 -15.15 -4.64
C ASP A 403 17.01 -16.20 -4.90
N GLN A 404 15.99 -16.27 -4.04
CA GLN A 404 14.73 -16.97 -4.34
C GLN A 404 13.57 -15.96 -4.33
N ARG A 405 13.16 -15.51 -5.52
CA ARG A 405 12.09 -14.49 -5.71
C ARG A 405 10.72 -15.07 -6.04
N LEU A 406 10.65 -16.38 -6.29
CA LEU A 406 9.43 -17.10 -6.62
C LEU A 406 9.17 -18.21 -5.60
N LEU A 407 7.89 -18.50 -5.37
CA LEU A 407 7.45 -19.53 -4.44
C LEU A 407 7.93 -20.92 -4.89
N SER A 408 8.56 -21.64 -3.97
CA SER A 408 8.90 -23.06 -4.12
C SER A 408 8.63 -23.77 -2.81
N TYR A 409 7.76 -24.77 -2.82
CA TYR A 409 7.51 -25.62 -1.67
C TYR A 409 8.53 -26.76 -1.66
N SER A 410 9.26 -26.92 -0.56
CA SER A 410 10.01 -28.16 -0.30
C SER A 410 9.01 -29.30 -0.14
N LYS A 411 9.09 -30.32 -1.02
CA LYS A 411 8.35 -31.57 -0.81
C LYS A 411 8.97 -32.27 0.40
N ASN A 412 8.26 -32.33 1.52
CA ASN A 412 8.61 -33.24 2.60
C ASN A 412 8.47 -34.67 2.07
N THR A 413 9.59 -35.31 1.72
CA THR A 413 9.65 -36.75 1.51
C THR A 413 9.70 -37.43 2.87
N GLU A 414 8.53 -37.57 3.49
CA GLU A 414 8.28 -38.60 4.51
C GLU A 414 7.07 -39.41 4.02
N ASP A 415 7.37 -40.35 3.11
CA ASP A 415 6.53 -41.52 2.82
C ASP A 415 7.49 -42.62 2.31
N GLU A 416 7.98 -43.44 3.26
CA GLU A 416 8.08 -44.90 3.18
C GLU A 416 8.55 -45.51 4.53
#